data_AF-A0A944GL93-F1
#
_entry.id   AF-A0A944GL93-F1
#
_cell.length_a   1.000
_cell.length_b   1.000
_cell.length_c   1.000
_cell.angle_alpha   90.00
_cell.angle_beta   90.00
_cell.angle_gamma   90.00
#
_symmetry.space_group_name_H-M   'P 1'
#
loop_
_entity.id
_entity.type
_entity.pdbx_description
1 polymer ?
#
loop_
_entity_poly.entity_id
_entity_poly.type
_entity_poly.pdbx_seq_one_letter_code
_entity_poly.pdbx_strand_id
1 'polypeptide(L)'
;MNNTYYGTLIFELSKPGRKGYSLPKNELSDYSIAQLPENLLRQEAPALPEVDELTVVRHYTNMSNNNFGVDTGFYPLGSCTMKYNPKINEEMAAHPQFTALHPLQNVETVQGALSAYYQLQRSLSEIAGMA
;
A
#
# COMPACT_ATOMS: atom_id res chain seq x y z
N MET A 1 -13.57 -20.99 -10.04
CA MET A 1 -12.21 -20.44 -10.05
C MET A 1 -11.52 -20.95 -11.30
N ASN A 2 -11.06 -20.05 -12.16
CA ASN A 2 -10.51 -20.43 -13.47
C ASN A 2 -9.06 -20.91 -13.26
N ASN A 3 -8.79 -22.19 -13.04
CA ASN A 3 -7.44 -22.65 -12.66
C ASN A 3 -6.38 -22.52 -13.77
N THR A 4 -6.78 -22.16 -14.99
CA THR A 4 -5.91 -22.16 -16.18
C THR A 4 -4.90 -21.00 -16.20
N TYR A 5 -5.13 -19.91 -15.46
CA TYR A 5 -4.22 -18.74 -15.41
C TYR A 5 -3.65 -18.43 -14.01
N TYR A 6 -3.95 -19.26 -13.00
CA TYR A 6 -3.90 -18.86 -11.58
C TYR A 6 -3.13 -19.84 -10.69
N GLY A 7 -2.34 -20.73 -11.27
CA GLY A 7 -1.57 -21.73 -10.50
C GLY A 7 -0.20 -21.26 -10.03
N THR A 8 0.29 -20.11 -10.52
CA THR A 8 1.71 -19.78 -10.42
C THR A 8 1.95 -18.63 -9.44
N LEU A 9 2.80 -18.84 -8.44
CA LEU A 9 3.26 -17.81 -7.51
C LEU A 9 4.11 -16.78 -8.26
N ILE A 10 4.15 -15.53 -7.78
CA ILE A 10 5.00 -14.50 -8.39
C ILE A 10 6.49 -14.91 -8.43
N PHE A 11 6.94 -15.72 -7.47
CA PHE A 11 8.28 -16.29 -7.42
C PHE A 11 8.59 -17.27 -8.55
N GLU A 12 7.60 -18.00 -9.05
CA GLU A 12 7.75 -18.96 -10.14
C GLU A 12 7.75 -18.25 -11.51
N LEU A 13 7.29 -16.99 -11.56
CA LEU A 13 7.42 -16.11 -12.73
C LEU A 13 8.75 -15.36 -12.76
N SER A 14 9.56 -15.49 -11.70
CA SER A 14 10.84 -14.82 -11.54
C SER A 14 11.84 -15.25 -12.61
N LYS A 15 12.62 -14.30 -13.12
CA LYS A 15 13.79 -14.56 -13.96
C LYS A 15 14.99 -13.80 -13.42
N PRO A 16 16.12 -14.47 -13.13
CA PRO A 16 17.32 -13.81 -12.61
C PRO A 16 17.73 -12.58 -13.40
N GLY A 17 18.01 -11.48 -12.70
CA GLY A 17 18.43 -10.19 -13.23
C GLY A 17 17.31 -9.27 -13.74
N ARG A 18 16.05 -9.74 -13.77
CA ARG A 18 14.92 -8.96 -14.27
C ARG A 18 14.49 -7.88 -13.27
N LYS A 19 14.24 -6.67 -13.76
CA LYS A 19 13.86 -5.50 -12.97
C LYS A 19 12.53 -4.94 -13.45
N GLY A 20 11.62 -4.69 -12.50
CA GLY A 20 10.30 -4.09 -12.75
C GLY A 20 10.13 -2.72 -12.09
N TYR A 21 11.23 -2.07 -11.71
CA TYR A 21 11.21 -0.79 -11.03
C TYR A 21 12.26 0.16 -11.61
N SER A 22 12.00 1.45 -11.47
CA SER A 22 12.99 2.52 -11.60
C SER A 22 13.04 3.28 -10.28
N LEU A 23 14.20 3.35 -9.65
CA LEU A 23 14.38 4.18 -8.46
C LEU A 23 14.64 5.63 -8.89
N PRO A 24 14.21 6.63 -8.09
CA PRO A 24 14.63 8.00 -8.32
C PRO A 24 16.16 8.11 -8.33
N LYS A 25 16.67 9.14 -9.00
CA LYS A 25 18.11 9.42 -9.02
C LYS A 25 18.60 9.57 -7.58
N ASN A 26 19.69 8.86 -7.24
CA ASN A 26 20.32 9.06 -5.95
C ASN A 26 20.88 10.48 -5.87
N GLU A 27 20.33 11.29 -4.96
CA GLU A 27 20.76 12.67 -4.72
C GLU A 27 22.01 12.74 -3.82
N LEU A 28 22.35 11.64 -3.16
CA LEU A 28 23.57 11.51 -2.35
C LEU A 28 24.71 10.98 -3.24
N SER A 29 25.29 11.87 -4.05
CA SER A 29 26.39 11.52 -4.97
C SER A 29 27.65 11.00 -4.27
N ASP A 30 27.87 11.41 -3.02
CA ASP A 30 29.13 11.20 -2.29
C ASP A 30 29.11 9.96 -1.38
N TYR A 31 27.98 9.24 -1.36
CA TYR A 31 27.78 8.04 -0.55
C TYR A 31 27.85 6.77 -1.42
N SER A 32 28.66 5.81 -0.98
CA SER A 32 28.78 4.49 -1.61
C SER A 32 28.62 3.39 -0.58
N ILE A 33 28.00 2.27 -0.96
CA ILE A 33 27.86 1.07 -0.12
C ILE A 33 29.25 0.59 0.38
N ALA A 34 30.32 0.83 -0.38
CA ALA A 34 31.69 0.50 0.00
C ALA A 34 32.17 1.22 1.29
N GLN A 35 31.46 2.26 1.74
CA GLN A 35 31.76 2.97 2.99
C GLN A 35 31.14 2.29 4.22
N LEU A 36 30.24 1.31 4.05
CA LEU A 36 29.66 0.56 5.16
C LEU A 36 30.64 -0.52 5.68
N PRO A 37 30.77 -0.69 7.00
CA PRO A 37 31.52 -1.79 7.59
C PRO A 37 31.04 -3.15 7.07
N GLU A 38 31.97 -4.03 6.70
CA GLU A 38 31.68 -5.33 6.10
C GLU A 38 30.78 -6.21 6.98
N ASN A 39 30.95 -6.13 8.31
CA ASN A 39 30.14 -6.86 9.28
C ASN A 39 28.67 -6.40 9.35
N LEU A 40 28.33 -5.28 8.72
CA LEU A 40 26.96 -4.78 8.59
C LEU A 40 26.35 -5.08 7.21
N LEU A 41 27.17 -5.56 6.26
CA LEU A 41 26.69 -5.91 4.93
C LEU A 41 25.94 -7.24 4.97
N ARG A 42 24.79 -7.24 4.28
CA ARG A 42 24.02 -8.46 4.07
C ARG A 42 24.81 -9.41 3.18
N GLN A 43 25.00 -10.65 3.64
CA GLN A 43 25.80 -11.66 2.94
C GLN A 43 25.07 -12.36 1.79
N GLU A 44 23.74 -12.48 1.89
CA GLU A 44 22.91 -13.14 0.88
C GLU A 44 21.80 -12.20 0.41
N ALA A 45 21.53 -12.12 -0.89
CA ALA A 45 20.42 -11.32 -1.41
C ALA A 45 19.07 -11.79 -0.82
N PRO A 46 18.09 -10.89 -0.63
CA PRO A 46 16.74 -11.32 -0.29
C PRO A 46 16.12 -12.14 -1.42
N ALA A 47 15.38 -13.19 -1.05
CA ALA A 47 14.60 -13.99 -1.97
C ALA A 47 13.33 -13.25 -2.44
N LEU A 48 13.51 -12.11 -3.13
CA LEU A 48 12.43 -11.36 -3.77
C LEU A 48 12.24 -11.83 -5.22
N PRO A 49 11.02 -11.75 -5.78
CA PRO A 49 10.79 -12.11 -7.17
C PRO A 49 11.43 -11.08 -8.11
N GLU A 50 12.09 -11.57 -9.15
CA GLU A 50 12.71 -10.77 -10.20
C GLU A 50 11.79 -10.78 -11.43
N VAL A 51 10.87 -9.82 -11.48
CA VAL A 51 9.81 -9.70 -12.49
C VAL A 51 9.76 -8.29 -13.06
N ASP A 52 9.33 -8.17 -14.32
CA ASP A 52 9.12 -6.88 -14.97
C ASP A 52 7.75 -6.31 -14.58
N GLU A 53 7.56 -5.01 -14.77
CA GLU A 53 6.35 -4.30 -14.37
C GLU A 53 5.07 -4.90 -14.98
N LEU A 54 5.11 -5.29 -16.26
CA LEU A 54 3.96 -5.89 -16.94
C LEU A 54 3.60 -7.26 -16.35
N THR A 55 4.61 -8.06 -16.00
CA THR A 55 4.40 -9.33 -15.28
C THR A 55 3.76 -9.09 -13.91
N VAL A 56 4.20 -8.09 -13.15
CA VAL A 56 3.60 -7.72 -11.85
C VAL A 56 2.13 -7.31 -12.02
N VAL A 57 1.85 -6.40 -12.95
CA VAL A 57 0.47 -5.92 -13.23
C VAL A 57 -0.42 -7.09 -13.60
N ARG A 58 -0.01 -7.93 -14.56
CA ARG A 58 -0.80 -9.10 -14.97
C ARG A 58 -1.06 -10.06 -13.81
N HIS A 59 -0.05 -10.33 -12.99
CA HIS A 59 -0.18 -11.24 -11.86
C HIS A 59 -1.25 -10.75 -10.87
N TYR A 60 -1.16 -9.49 -10.42
CA TYR A 60 -2.09 -8.97 -9.41
C TYR A 60 -3.47 -8.62 -9.98
N THR A 61 -3.58 -8.16 -11.24
CA THR A 61 -4.88 -7.98 -11.91
C THR A 61 -5.62 -9.31 -12.10
N ASN A 62 -4.90 -10.37 -12.46
CA ASN A 62 -5.51 -11.69 -12.49
C ASN A 62 -5.94 -12.06 -11.07
N MET A 63 -5.04 -12.03 -10.09
CA MET A 63 -5.36 -12.38 -8.70
C MET A 63 -6.59 -11.65 -8.15
N SER A 64 -6.76 -10.35 -8.44
CA SER A 64 -7.95 -9.59 -8.01
C SER A 64 -9.25 -10.11 -8.63
N ASN A 65 -9.24 -10.54 -9.90
CA ASN A 65 -10.41 -11.13 -10.56
C ASN A 65 -10.82 -12.50 -9.99
N ASN A 66 -9.94 -13.15 -9.23
CA ASN A 66 -10.28 -14.37 -8.50
C ASN A 66 -10.85 -14.08 -7.10
N ASN A 67 -10.84 -12.83 -6.66
CA ASN A 67 -11.42 -12.43 -5.39
C ASN A 67 -12.88 -12.00 -5.59
N PHE A 68 -13.74 -12.34 -4.62
CA PHE A 68 -15.09 -11.80 -4.55
C PHE A 68 -15.13 -10.78 -3.41
N GLY A 69 -15.71 -9.62 -3.66
CA GLY A 69 -15.86 -8.55 -2.68
C GLY A 69 -17.13 -7.74 -2.92
N VAL A 70 -17.33 -6.72 -2.08
CA VAL A 70 -18.51 -5.83 -2.12
C VAL A 70 -18.67 -5.08 -3.45
N ASP A 71 -17.57 -4.84 -4.16
CA ASP A 71 -17.59 -4.19 -5.48
C ASP A 71 -18.01 -5.14 -6.61
N THR A 72 -17.87 -6.46 -6.40
CA THR A 72 -18.13 -7.47 -7.44
C THR A 72 -19.50 -8.14 -7.31
N GLY A 73 -20.17 -7.97 -6.17
CA GLY A 73 -21.53 -8.49 -5.97
C GLY A 73 -22.02 -8.41 -4.53
N PHE A 74 -23.22 -8.95 -4.30
CA PHE A 74 -23.85 -8.94 -2.99
C PHE A 74 -23.09 -9.80 -1.98
N TYR A 75 -22.77 -9.24 -0.81
CA TYR A 75 -21.87 -9.84 0.19
C TYR A 75 -22.51 -9.89 1.60
N PRO A 76 -23.50 -10.77 1.86
CA PRO A 76 -24.32 -10.75 3.07
C PRO A 76 -23.66 -11.44 4.27
N LEU A 77 -22.56 -10.90 4.76
CA LEU A 77 -21.95 -11.39 6.00
C LEU A 77 -22.52 -10.67 7.23
N GLY A 78 -23.22 -11.43 8.07
CA GLY A 78 -23.74 -10.95 9.35
C GLY A 78 -22.61 -10.45 10.26
N SER A 79 -22.89 -9.40 11.05
CA SER A 79 -21.93 -8.75 11.96
C SER A 79 -20.71 -8.05 11.31
N CYS A 80 -20.48 -8.19 10.00
CA CYS A 80 -19.34 -7.57 9.30
C CYS A 80 -19.68 -6.21 8.66
N THR A 81 -20.96 -5.87 8.54
CA THR A 81 -21.43 -4.63 7.90
C THR A 81 -20.76 -4.38 6.54
N MET A 82 -20.88 -5.35 5.63
CA MET A 82 -20.32 -5.29 4.26
C MET A 82 -21.09 -4.29 3.38
N LYS A 83 -21.04 -3.01 3.77
CA LYS A 83 -21.67 -1.88 3.09
C LYS A 83 -20.82 -1.44 1.89
N TYR A 84 -21.38 -0.56 1.08
CA TYR A 84 -20.63 0.13 0.04
C TYR A 84 -19.46 0.94 0.63
N ASN A 85 -18.29 0.88 -0.03
CA ASN A 85 -17.12 1.71 0.24
C ASN A 85 -17.06 2.85 -0.81
N PRO A 86 -17.46 4.09 -0.46
CA PRO A 86 -17.43 5.22 -1.39
C PRO A 86 -16.03 5.47 -1.97
N LYS A 87 -15.92 5.55 -3.30
CA LYS A 87 -14.61 5.73 -3.98
C LYS A 87 -13.95 7.06 -3.65
N ILE A 88 -14.74 8.08 -3.33
CA ILE A 88 -14.24 9.36 -2.82
C ILE A 88 -13.41 9.20 -1.54
N ASN A 89 -13.65 8.18 -0.71
CA ASN A 89 -12.88 7.96 0.51
C ASN A 89 -11.43 7.57 0.18
N GLU A 90 -11.22 6.79 -0.87
CA GLU A 90 -9.88 6.44 -1.36
C GLU A 90 -9.16 7.67 -1.91
N GLU A 91 -9.87 8.54 -2.65
CA GLU A 91 -9.32 9.79 -3.16
C GLU A 91 -8.91 10.74 -2.03
N MET A 92 -9.74 10.87 -0.99
CA MET A 92 -9.42 11.71 0.17
C MET A 92 -8.24 11.13 0.97
N ALA A 93 -8.20 9.82 1.18
CA ALA A 93 -7.10 9.17 1.89
C ALA A 93 -5.77 9.26 1.10
N ALA A 94 -5.83 9.17 -0.24
CA ALA A 94 -4.68 9.26 -1.12
C ALA A 94 -4.19 10.70 -1.36
N HIS A 95 -4.91 11.71 -0.86
CA HIS A 95 -4.55 13.10 -1.06
C HIS A 95 -3.10 13.36 -0.57
N PRO A 96 -2.22 14.01 -1.37
CA PRO A 96 -0.80 14.16 -1.03
C PRO A 96 -0.55 14.85 0.32
N GLN A 97 -1.43 15.78 0.71
CA GLN A 97 -1.34 16.46 2.00
C GLN A 97 -1.65 15.55 3.20
N PHE A 98 -2.27 14.38 2.99
CA PHE A 98 -2.45 13.36 4.03
C PHE A 98 -1.37 12.28 3.94
N THR A 99 -1.06 11.78 2.73
CA THR A 99 -0.09 10.68 2.55
C THR A 99 1.36 11.08 2.83
N ALA A 100 1.69 12.38 2.72
CA ALA A 100 3.03 12.89 3.01
C ALA A 100 3.24 13.32 4.48
N LEU A 101 2.25 13.13 5.37
CA LEU A 101 2.38 13.55 6.76
C LEU A 101 3.33 12.65 7.54
N HIS A 102 4.33 13.26 8.19
CA HIS A 102 5.10 12.58 9.23
C HIS A 102 4.41 12.78 10.59
N PRO A 103 4.22 11.74 11.42
CA PRO A 103 3.54 11.87 12.71
C PRO A 103 4.20 12.85 13.70
N LEU A 104 5.52 13.08 13.56
CA LEU A 104 6.30 13.97 14.42
C LEU A 104 6.69 15.31 13.76
N GLN A 105 6.07 15.70 12.65
CA GLN A 105 6.32 17.04 12.07
C GLN A 105 5.74 18.14 12.98
N ASN A 106 6.22 19.38 12.81
CA ASN A 106 5.76 20.51 13.63
C ASN A 106 4.23 20.63 13.58
N VAL A 107 3.61 20.78 14.76
CA VAL A 107 2.15 20.90 14.92
C VAL A 107 1.53 22.00 14.05
N GLU A 108 2.27 23.08 13.78
CA GLU A 108 1.83 24.19 12.96
C GLU A 108 1.63 23.79 11.48
N THR A 109 2.32 22.75 11.00
CA THR A 109 2.23 22.31 9.59
C THR A 109 1.13 21.27 9.35
N VAL A 110 0.41 20.84 10.39
CA VAL A 110 -0.58 19.74 10.34
C VAL A 110 -1.98 20.12 10.79
N GLN A 111 -2.27 21.42 10.89
CA GLN A 111 -3.56 21.90 11.39
C GLN A 111 -4.76 21.37 10.60
N GLY A 112 -4.61 21.11 9.29
CA GLY A 112 -5.65 20.46 8.49
C GLY A 112 -6.00 19.05 8.98
N ALA A 113 -5.00 18.22 9.25
CA ALA A 113 -5.20 16.87 9.76
C ALA A 113 -5.76 16.87 11.19
N LEU A 114 -5.27 17.78 12.04
CA LEU A 114 -5.80 17.94 13.40
C LEU A 114 -7.25 18.42 13.42
N SER A 115 -7.63 19.30 12.49
CA SER A 115 -9.02 19.72 12.31
C SER A 115 -9.91 18.55 11.90
N ALA A 116 -9.49 17.73 10.93
CA ALA A 116 -10.21 16.53 10.53
C ALA A 116 -10.37 15.53 11.69
N TYR A 117 -9.32 15.34 12.48
CA TYR A 117 -9.35 14.48 13.66
C TYR A 117 -10.32 14.99 14.73
N TYR A 118 -10.26 16.29 15.04
CA TYR A 118 -11.16 16.92 16.00
C TYR A 118 -12.63 16.84 15.55
N GLN A 119 -12.93 17.12 14.29
CA GLN A 119 -14.28 17.01 13.75
C GLN A 119 -14.81 15.57 13.85
N LEU A 120 -14.00 14.58 13.47
CA LEU A 120 -14.35 13.18 13.60
C LEU A 120 -14.64 12.79 15.05
N GLN A 121 -13.79 13.23 15.99
CA GLN A 121 -13.99 13.01 17.43
C GLN A 121 -15.35 13.55 17.87
N ARG A 122 -15.69 14.79 17.52
CA ARG A 122 -16.97 15.40 17.89
C ARG A 122 -18.16 14.65 17.29
N SER A 123 -18.11 14.29 16.01
CA SER A 123 -19.18 13.53 15.35
C SER A 123 -19.39 12.16 15.97
N LEU A 124 -18.30 11.44 16.30
CA LEU A 124 -18.41 10.13 16.96
C LEU A 124 -18.91 10.26 18.40
N SER A 125 -18.48 11.27 19.15
CA SER A 125 -19.01 11.55 20.49
C SER A 125 -20.51 11.82 20.45
N GLU A 126 -21.00 12.61 19.50
CA GLU A 126 -22.43 12.88 19.33
C GLU A 126 -23.22 11.60 19.00
N ILE A 127 -22.75 10.79 18.05
CA ILE A 127 -23.39 9.51 17.67
C ILE A 127 -23.44 8.53 18.85
N ALA A 128 -22.39 8.48 19.65
CA ALA A 128 -22.25 7.53 20.75
C ALA A 128 -22.78 8.05 22.10
N GLY A 129 -23.21 9.31 22.20
CA GLY A 129 -23.66 9.93 23.45
C GLY A 129 -22.53 10.18 24.46
N MET A 130 -21.30 10.41 23.98
CA MET A 130 -20.14 10.74 24.79
C MET A 130 -19.89 12.26 24.84
N ALA A 131 -19.16 12.74 25.85
CA ALA A 131 -18.80 14.16 25.99
C ALA A 131 -17.66 14.59 25.04
#